data_AF-A0A6A5UTE2-F1
#
_entry.id   AF-A0A6A5UTE2-F1
#
_cell.length_a   1.000
_cell.length_b   1.000
_cell.length_c   1.000
_cell.angle_alpha   90.00
_cell.angle_beta   90.00
_cell.angle_gamma   90.00
#
_symmetry.space_group_name_H-M   'P 1'
#
loop_
_entity.id
_entity.type
_entity.pdbx_description
1 polymer ?
#
loop_
_entity_poly.entity_id
_entity_poly.type
_entity_poly.pdbx_seq_one_letter_code
_entity_poly.pdbx_strand_id
1 'polypeptide(L)'
;MLLLLRSSVRTLEQEKEERRVARERAKEVRDQMKAEQVAARDARKAAQNTRQASTITQRGKRKASKAPLTKRKLKRAKGGAAAHPSSPEAALAPLPKVSSRGRAITLSRKLR
;
A
#
# COMPACT_ATOMS: atom_id res chain seq x y z
N MET A 1 -71.84 11.59 2.97
CA MET A 1 -70.59 12.05 3.63
C MET A 1 -69.79 10.94 4.32
N LEU A 2 -70.42 9.96 4.99
CA LEU A 2 -69.70 8.89 5.73
C LEU A 2 -68.72 8.05 4.89
N LEU A 3 -69.04 7.79 3.62
CA LEU A 3 -68.20 7.00 2.71
C LEU A 3 -66.89 7.70 2.34
N LEU A 4 -66.91 9.03 2.17
CA LEU A 4 -65.70 9.81 1.87
C LEU A 4 -64.70 9.83 3.02
N LEU A 5 -65.20 9.88 4.26
CA LEU A 5 -64.37 9.87 5.47
C LEU A 5 -63.69 8.51 5.68
N ARG A 6 -64.36 7.41 5.32
CA ARG A 6 -63.77 6.06 5.38
C ARG A 6 -62.69 5.82 4.33
N SER A 7 -62.87 6.36 3.12
CA SER A 7 -61.86 6.25 2.06
C SER A 7 -60.59 7.03 2.36
N SER A 8 -60.70 8.23 2.95
CA SER A 8 -59.52 9.06 3.28
C SER A 8 -58.67 8.50 4.43
N VAL A 9 -59.29 7.81 5.40
CA VAL A 9 -58.55 7.10 6.46
C VAL A 9 -57.80 5.90 5.90
N ARG A 10 -58.41 5.14 4.97
CA ARG A 10 -57.77 4.00 4.30
C ARG A 10 -56.53 4.41 3.50
N THR A 11 -56.58 5.52 2.76
CA THR A 11 -55.43 5.98 1.98
C THR A 11 -54.26 6.41 2.88
N LEU A 12 -54.54 7.04 4.03
CA LEU A 12 -53.52 7.42 5.00
C LEU A 12 -52.86 6.21 5.69
N GLU A 13 -53.61 5.13 5.91
CA GLU A 13 -53.04 3.88 6.43
C GLU A 13 -52.17 3.18 5.37
N GLN A 14 -52.61 3.14 4.12
CA GLN A 14 -51.84 2.58 3.01
C GLN A 14 -50.51 3.33 2.80
N GLU A 15 -50.51 4.66 2.81
CA GLU A 15 -49.28 5.44 2.68
C GLU A 15 -48.28 5.19 3.83
N LYS A 16 -48.77 4.95 5.05
CA LYS A 16 -47.91 4.64 6.20
C LYS A 16 -47.29 3.25 6.07
N GLU A 17 -48.08 2.27 5.60
CA GLU A 17 -47.63 0.90 5.36
C GLU A 17 -46.55 0.88 4.26
N GLU A 18 -46.79 1.58 3.15
CA GLU A 18 -45.83 1.69 2.05
C GLU A 18 -44.52 2.36 2.48
N ARG A 19 -44.60 3.41 3.32
CA ARG A 19 -43.39 4.05 3.89
C ARG A 19 -42.61 3.12 4.82
N ARG A 20 -43.28 2.21 5.54
CA ARG A 20 -42.60 1.20 6.37
C ARG A 20 -41.90 0.18 5.49
N VAL A 21 -42.60 -0.36 4.49
CA VAL A 21 -42.05 -1.32 3.53
C VAL A 21 -40.85 -0.73 2.78
N ALA A 22 -40.94 0.53 2.35
CA ALA A 22 -39.82 1.22 1.69
C ALA A 22 -38.59 1.35 2.61
N ARG A 23 -38.81 1.61 3.90
CA ARG A 23 -37.71 1.67 4.88
C ARG A 23 -37.10 0.31 5.15
N GLU A 24 -37.89 -0.76 5.22
CA GLU A 24 -37.36 -2.12 5.38
C GLU A 24 -36.53 -2.55 4.18
N ARG A 25 -37.05 -2.37 2.96
CA ARG A 25 -36.29 -2.67 1.74
C ARG A 25 -34.98 -1.87 1.68
N ALA A 26 -35.00 -0.60 2.08
CA ALA A 26 -33.79 0.22 2.14
C ALA A 26 -32.78 -0.28 3.21
N LYS A 27 -33.25 -0.85 4.32
CA LYS A 27 -32.39 -1.49 5.33
C LYS A 27 -31.79 -2.78 4.80
N GLU A 28 -32.60 -3.65 4.20
CA GLU A 28 -32.15 -4.91 3.64
C GLU A 28 -31.06 -4.70 2.58
N VAL A 29 -31.25 -3.75 1.66
CA VAL A 29 -30.24 -3.41 0.64
C VAL A 29 -28.93 -2.93 1.29
N ARG A 30 -29.01 -2.10 2.34
CA ARG A 30 -27.81 -1.66 3.08
C ARG A 30 -27.10 -2.80 3.77
N ASP A 31 -27.85 -3.72 4.37
CA ASP A 31 -27.28 -4.84 5.11
C ASP A 31 -26.68 -5.88 4.16
N GLN A 32 -27.31 -6.13 3.01
CA GLN A 32 -26.73 -6.92 1.92
C GLN A 32 -25.42 -6.31 1.42
N MET A 33 -25.40 -5.01 1.11
CA MET A 33 -24.18 -4.33 0.66
C MET A 33 -23.05 -4.40 1.70
N LYS A 34 -23.38 -4.25 2.99
CA LYS A 34 -22.40 -4.39 4.07
C LYS A 34 -21.88 -5.81 4.18
N ALA A 35 -22.76 -6.81 4.10
CA ALA A 35 -22.39 -8.22 4.16
C ALA A 35 -21.44 -8.59 3.00
N GLU A 36 -21.75 -8.15 1.78
CA GLU A 36 -20.87 -8.32 0.61
C GLU A 36 -19.52 -7.65 0.80
N GLN A 37 -19.50 -6.42 1.32
CA GLN A 37 -18.25 -5.69 1.56
C GLN A 37 -17.38 -6.37 2.63
N VAL A 38 -17.99 -6.90 3.68
CA VAL A 38 -17.28 -7.68 4.71
C VAL A 38 -16.70 -8.96 4.11
N ALA A 39 -17.51 -9.71 3.34
CA ALA A 39 -17.06 -10.92 2.66
C ALA A 39 -15.88 -10.64 1.70
N ALA A 40 -15.96 -9.57 0.91
CA ALA A 40 -14.88 -9.15 0.01
C ALA A 40 -13.60 -8.77 0.78
N ARG A 41 -13.75 -8.08 1.92
CA ARG A 41 -12.61 -7.70 2.78
C ARG A 41 -11.93 -8.93 3.38
N ASP A 42 -12.70 -9.91 3.83
CA ASP A 42 -12.15 -11.11 4.45
C ASP A 42 -11.49 -12.03 3.42
N ALA A 43 -12.05 -12.15 2.21
CA ALA A 43 -11.40 -12.81 1.09
C ALA A 43 -10.04 -12.17 0.76
N ARG A 44 -9.98 -10.83 0.73
CA ARG A 44 -8.73 -10.09 0.51
C ARG A 44 -7.70 -10.33 1.61
N LYS A 45 -8.12 -10.31 2.88
CA LYS A 45 -7.24 -10.62 4.02
C LYS A 45 -6.69 -12.05 3.92
N ALA A 46 -7.55 -13.02 3.61
CA ALA A 46 -7.14 -14.42 3.46
C ALA A 46 -6.08 -14.56 2.36
N ALA A 47 -6.30 -13.97 1.18
CA ALA A 47 -5.33 -13.98 0.08
C ALA A 47 -4.00 -13.28 0.44
N GLN A 48 -4.06 -12.19 1.21
CA GLN A 48 -2.85 -11.51 1.67
C GLN A 48 -2.08 -12.37 2.69
N ASN A 49 -2.79 -13.01 3.62
CA ASN A 49 -2.19 -13.87 4.64
C ASN A 49 -1.50 -15.09 4.01
N THR A 50 -2.09 -15.74 3.02
CA THR A 50 -1.46 -16.87 2.32
C THR A 50 -0.19 -16.44 1.57
N ARG A 51 -0.21 -15.27 0.93
CA ARG A 51 0.98 -14.67 0.28
C ARG A 51 2.08 -14.32 1.28
N GLN A 52 1.71 -13.80 2.46
CA GLN A 52 2.69 -13.50 3.51
C GLN A 52 3.28 -14.78 4.11
N ALA A 53 2.45 -15.80 4.38
CA ALA A 53 2.90 -17.08 4.91
C ALA A 53 3.91 -17.78 3.97
N SER A 54 3.65 -17.80 2.66
CA SER A 54 4.61 -18.33 1.67
C SER A 54 5.90 -17.51 1.62
N THR A 55 5.83 -16.19 1.74
CA THR A 55 7.02 -15.32 1.78
C THR A 55 7.87 -15.54 3.03
N ILE A 56 7.23 -15.66 4.20
CA ILE A 56 7.90 -15.86 5.49
C ILE A 56 8.62 -17.21 5.51
N THR A 57 7.93 -18.29 5.11
CA THR A 57 8.52 -19.64 5.05
C THR A 57 9.71 -19.69 4.10
N GLN A 58 9.63 -19.03 2.93
CA GLN A 58 10.74 -18.95 1.99
C GLN A 58 11.91 -18.13 2.57
N ARG A 59 11.64 -16.97 3.20
CA ARG A 59 12.68 -16.12 3.78
C ARG A 59 13.41 -16.80 4.94
N GLY A 60 12.68 -17.55 5.77
CA GLY A 60 13.25 -18.37 6.85
C GLY A 60 14.29 -19.37 6.33
N LYS A 61 13.92 -20.13 5.29
CA LYS A 61 14.84 -21.07 4.60
C LYS A 61 16.08 -20.35 4.05
N ARG A 62 15.92 -19.19 3.40
CA ARG A 62 17.05 -18.39 2.87
C ARG A 62 17.96 -17.80 3.94
N LYS A 63 17.45 -17.56 5.15
CA LYS A 63 18.26 -17.07 6.27
C LYS A 63 19.01 -18.21 6.95
N ALA A 64 18.39 -19.39 7.08
CA ALA A 64 19.06 -20.59 7.56
C ALA A 64 20.15 -21.07 6.58
N SER A 65 19.92 -20.99 5.27
CA SER A 65 20.89 -21.44 4.26
C SER A 65 22.04 -20.46 4.02
N LYS A 66 21.93 -19.21 4.49
CA LYS A 66 23.01 -18.23 4.33
C LYS A 66 23.98 -18.36 5.50
N ALA A 67 25.16 -18.92 5.22
CA ALA A 67 26.29 -18.84 6.13
C ALA A 67 26.54 -17.37 6.52
N PRO A 68 26.83 -17.08 7.82
CA PRO A 68 27.16 -15.73 8.23
C PRO A 68 28.34 -15.24 7.39
N LEU A 69 28.18 -14.07 6.75
CA LEU A 69 29.25 -13.42 6.01
C LEU A 69 30.40 -13.18 7.00
N THR A 70 31.46 -13.99 6.87
CA THR A 70 32.66 -13.83 7.67
C THR A 70 33.21 -12.43 7.41
N LYS A 71 33.42 -11.66 8.48
CA LYS A 71 33.94 -10.29 8.39
C LYS A 71 35.31 -10.35 7.72
N ARG A 72 35.41 -10.02 6.42
CA ARG A 72 36.71 -9.90 5.75
C ARG A 72 37.47 -8.73 6.39
N LYS A 73 38.66 -8.99 6.94
CA LYS A 73 39.56 -7.94 7.43
C LYS A 73 39.96 -7.05 6.25
N LEU A 74 39.72 -5.75 6.37
CA LEU A 74 40.20 -4.75 5.42
C LEU A 74 41.73 -4.75 5.47
N LYS A 75 42.39 -5.14 4.38
CA LYS A 75 43.85 -5.03 4.25
C LYS A 75 44.15 -3.57 3.88
N ARG A 76 44.80 -2.83 4.77
CA ARG A 76 45.32 -1.48 4.46
C ARG A 76 46.39 -1.61 3.36
N ALA A 77 46.23 -0.88 2.26
CA ALA A 77 47.29 -0.73 1.28
C ALA A 77 48.45 0.06 1.92
N LYS A 78 49.65 -0.51 1.93
CA LYS A 78 50.88 0.24 2.20
C LYS A 78 51.41 0.81 0.88
N GLY A 79 51.71 2.10 0.88
CA GLY A 79 52.35 2.85 -0.21
C GLY A 79 51.86 4.29 -0.13
N GLY A 80 52.66 5.33 -0.21
CA GLY A 80 54.10 5.54 -0.39
C GLY A 80 54.26 7.08 -0.33
N ALA A 81 55.38 7.56 0.19
CA ALA A 81 55.64 9.00 0.24
C ALA A 81 55.85 9.57 -1.17
N ALA A 82 55.16 10.67 -1.51
CA ALA A 82 55.60 11.64 -2.51
C ALA A 82 54.95 12.99 -2.22
N ALA A 83 55.75 14.05 -2.34
CA ALA A 83 55.53 15.41 -1.87
C ALA A 83 54.36 16.15 -2.55
N HIS A 84 53.78 17.11 -1.81
CA HIS A 84 52.94 18.19 -2.33
C HIS A 84 53.70 19.05 -3.35
N PRO A 85 53.00 19.69 -4.31
CA PRO A 85 52.63 21.09 -4.08
C PRO A 85 51.25 21.51 -4.59
N SER A 86 50.75 22.57 -3.94
CA SER A 86 49.81 23.60 -4.41
C SER A 86 48.44 23.17 -4.98
N SER A 87 47.42 23.54 -4.20
CA SER A 87 46.05 23.82 -4.64
C SER A 87 46.03 24.73 -5.89
N PRO A 88 45.28 24.35 -6.93
CA PRO A 88 44.33 25.27 -7.53
C PRO A 88 42.96 24.94 -6.93
N GLU A 89 42.25 25.99 -6.54
CA GLU A 89 40.85 25.96 -6.13
C GLU A 89 40.02 25.15 -7.13
N ALA A 90 39.84 23.87 -6.84
CA ALA A 90 39.15 22.95 -7.71
C ALA A 90 37.67 23.27 -7.60
N ALA A 91 37.14 23.91 -8.66
CA ALA A 91 35.70 24.12 -8.85
C ALA A 91 34.96 22.86 -8.38
N LEU A 92 34.13 23.02 -7.36
CA LEU A 92 33.35 21.94 -6.74
C LEU A 92 32.73 21.10 -7.86
N ALA A 93 33.30 19.91 -8.10
CA ALA A 93 32.77 19.01 -9.10
C ALA A 93 31.28 18.80 -8.78
N PRO A 94 30.36 19.01 -9.73
CA PRO A 94 28.94 18.93 -9.45
C PRO A 94 28.63 17.57 -8.83
N LEU A 95 28.00 17.59 -7.66
CA LEU A 95 27.66 16.37 -6.93
C LEU A 95 26.87 15.45 -7.85
N PRO A 96 27.19 14.14 -7.87
CA PRO A 96 26.51 13.20 -8.75
C PRO A 96 25.02 13.20 -8.43
N LYS A 97 24.18 13.34 -9.46
CA LYS A 97 22.73 13.20 -9.30
C LYS A 97 22.45 11.79 -8.80
N VAL A 98 21.90 11.67 -7.60
CA VAL A 98 21.58 10.38 -6.97
C VAL A 98 20.07 10.15 -6.99
N SER A 99 19.67 8.92 -7.27
CA SER A 99 18.28 8.49 -7.13
C SER A 99 17.83 8.51 -5.67
N SER A 100 16.52 8.47 -5.42
CA SER A 100 15.96 8.29 -4.07
C SER A 100 16.45 7.03 -3.33
N ARG A 101 17.05 6.08 -4.06
CA ARG A 101 17.66 4.86 -3.54
C ARG A 101 19.19 4.97 -3.36
N GLY A 102 19.76 6.17 -3.49
CA GLY A 102 21.18 6.45 -3.27
C GLY A 102 22.12 5.97 -4.39
N ARG A 103 21.60 5.60 -5.58
CA ARG A 103 22.44 5.22 -6.73
C ARG A 103 22.74 6.43 -7.59
N ALA A 104 24.00 6.59 -7.99
CA ALA A 104 24.42 7.62 -8.95
C ALA A 104 23.75 7.39 -10.31
N ILE A 105 23.14 8.44 -10.84
CA ILE A 105 22.45 8.45 -12.13
C ILE A 105 23.37 9.12 -13.15
N THR A 106 23.83 8.34 -14.13
CA THR A 106 24.48 8.87 -15.32
C THR A 106 23.43 9.12 -16.39
N LEU A 107 23.13 10.39 -16.66
CA LEU A 107 22.24 10.76 -17.77
C LEU A 107 23.01 10.62 -19.08
N SER A 108 22.41 9.94 -20.06
CA SER A 108 22.97 9.89 -21.40
C SER A 108 22.93 11.28 -22.04
N ARG A 109 23.85 11.58 -22.96
CA ARG A 109 23.98 12.91 -23.61
C ARG A 109 22.68 13.42 -24.26
N LYS A 110 21.77 12.52 -24.66
CA LYS A 110 20.45 12.86 -25.22
C LYS A 110 19.46 13.41 -24.18
N LEU A 111 19.68 13.10 -22.90
CA LEU A 111 18.81 13.43 -21.77
C LEU A 111 19.52 14.35 -20.75
N ARG A 112 20.68 14.91 -21.12
CA ARG A 112 21.47 15.79 -20.27
C ARG A 112 21.00 17.23 -20.39
#